data_AF-A0A089KYG6-F1
#
_entry.id   AF-A0A089KYG6-F1
#
_cell.length_a   1.000
_cell.length_b   1.000
_cell.length_c   1.000
_cell.angle_alpha   90.00
_cell.angle_beta   90.00
_cell.angle_gamma   90.00
#
_symmetry.space_group_name_H-M   'P 1'
#
loop_
_entity.id
_entity.type
_entity.pdbx_description
1 polymer ?
#
loop_
_entity_poly.entity_id
_entity_poly.type
_entity_poly.pdbx_seq_one_letter_code
_entity_poly.pdbx_strand_id
1 'polypeptide(L)'
;MVRVSKNPQERKNEILTVAMELFNSKGYEDTSVSEIVRKVGVSQGTFYNYFQSKEDVLNAACERTLATRLEAINHLVDNCELSAREKLIRIFMDATPNEQDEDVFEYLHKESNSTLHQRWIVIEINALIPYIKKIVQQGAEDGEFLVQQPELKAEFLLVGVAFWLDRGVFTWSEQEYLERKNALNGIIDQLLAANKQ
;
A
#
# COMPACT_ATOMS: atom_id res chain seq x y z
N MET A 1 13.12 -15.07 38.73
CA MET A 1 11.88 -14.53 38.13
C MET A 1 11.60 -15.28 36.84
N VAL A 2 10.45 -15.95 36.74
CA VAL A 2 10.03 -16.65 35.53
C VAL A 2 9.71 -15.59 34.47
N ARG A 3 10.45 -15.55 33.36
CA ARG A 3 10.11 -14.72 32.21
C ARG A 3 8.79 -15.27 31.65
N VAL A 4 7.69 -14.60 31.94
CA VAL A 4 6.41 -14.88 31.28
C VAL A 4 6.62 -14.59 29.80
N SER A 5 6.58 -15.64 28.98
CA SER A 5 6.64 -15.53 27.53
C SER A 5 5.39 -14.80 27.07
N LYS A 6 5.53 -13.56 26.56
CA LYS A 6 4.46 -12.86 25.83
C LYS A 6 3.99 -13.72 24.65
N ASN A 7 2.76 -13.51 24.19
CA ASN A 7 2.24 -14.19 23.00
C ASN A 7 3.18 -13.90 21.81
N PRO A 8 3.53 -14.91 20.98
CA PRO A 8 4.33 -14.70 19.78
C PRO A 8 3.87 -13.51 18.91
N GLN A 9 2.55 -13.31 18.77
CA GLN A 9 2.00 -12.20 17.99
C GLN A 9 2.22 -10.84 18.66
N GLU A 10 2.05 -10.74 19.98
CA GLU A 10 2.36 -9.52 20.73
C GLU A 10 3.83 -9.16 20.57
N ARG A 11 4.71 -10.17 20.63
CA ARG A 11 6.15 -9.95 20.48
C ARG A 11 6.51 -9.46 19.08
N LYS A 12 5.92 -10.08 18.04
CA LYS A 12 6.07 -9.63 16.66
C LYS A 12 5.65 -8.16 16.52
N ASN A 13 4.49 -7.80 17.07
CA ASN A 13 3.97 -6.45 17.02
C ASN A 13 4.85 -5.43 17.76
N GLU A 14 5.42 -5.79 18.92
CA GLU A 14 6.38 -4.94 19.64
C GLU A 14 7.63 -4.63 18.80
N ILE A 15 8.18 -5.66 18.14
CA ILE A 15 9.35 -5.49 17.26
C ILE A 15 9.00 -4.56 16.10
N LEU A 16 7.84 -4.76 15.45
CA LEU A 16 7.39 -3.92 14.34
C LEU A 16 7.21 -2.46 14.76
N THR A 17 6.55 -2.21 15.90
CA THR A 17 6.31 -0.85 16.39
C THR A 17 7.62 -0.14 16.71
N VAL A 18 8.53 -0.79 17.45
CA VAL A 18 9.84 -0.19 17.78
C VAL A 18 10.70 0.02 16.54
N ALA A 19 10.66 -0.89 15.57
CA ALA A 19 11.38 -0.74 14.32
C ALA A 19 10.87 0.46 13.52
N MET A 20 9.56 0.61 13.37
CA MET A 20 8.95 1.77 12.70
C MET A 20 9.28 3.08 13.41
N GLU A 21 9.24 3.13 14.74
CA GLU A 21 9.69 4.32 15.47
C GLU A 21 11.16 4.67 15.17
N LEU A 22 12.03 3.66 15.11
CA LEU A 22 13.45 3.87 14.83
C LEU A 22 13.66 4.33 13.39
N PHE A 23 13.02 3.68 12.42
CA PHE A 23 12.98 4.15 11.04
C PHE A 23 12.52 5.62 11.02
N ASN A 24 11.37 5.92 11.63
CA ASN A 24 10.79 7.26 11.69
C ASN A 24 11.74 8.34 12.21
N SER A 25 12.49 8.00 13.27
CA SER A 25 13.36 8.93 13.97
C SER A 25 14.72 9.18 13.31
N LYS A 26 15.31 8.18 12.64
CA LYS A 26 16.70 8.27 12.16
C LYS A 26 16.96 7.70 10.77
N GLY A 27 15.93 7.20 10.08
CA GLY A 27 16.06 6.58 8.77
C GLY A 27 16.24 5.06 8.83
N TYR A 28 15.78 4.38 7.79
CA TYR A 28 15.89 2.92 7.67
C TYR A 28 17.34 2.47 7.54
N GLU A 29 18.14 3.12 6.70
CA GLU A 29 19.53 2.71 6.46
C GLU A 29 20.37 2.79 7.74
N ASP A 30 20.21 3.87 8.51
CA ASP A 30 20.93 4.10 9.76
C ASP A 30 20.39 3.29 10.95
N THR A 31 19.32 2.51 10.76
CA THR A 31 18.77 1.60 11.77
C THR A 31 19.39 0.20 11.67
N SER A 32 19.95 -0.30 12.77
CA SER A 32 20.46 -1.68 12.88
C SER A 32 19.51 -2.61 13.66
N VAL A 33 19.54 -3.91 13.35
CA VAL A 33 18.81 -4.94 14.12
C VAL A 33 19.20 -4.90 15.60
N SER A 34 20.47 -4.67 15.90
CA SER A 34 20.99 -4.54 17.27
C SER A 34 20.29 -3.45 18.07
N GLU A 35 19.99 -2.31 17.45
CA GLU A 35 19.30 -1.21 18.12
C GLU A 35 17.82 -1.49 18.31
N ILE A 36 17.18 -2.13 17.33
CA ILE A 36 15.78 -2.58 17.45
C ILE A 36 15.66 -3.53 18.64
N VAL A 37 16.47 -4.60 18.70
CA VAL A 37 16.38 -5.58 19.79
C VAL A 37 16.75 -5.00 21.15
N ARG A 38 17.70 -4.06 21.19
CA ARG A 38 18.06 -3.32 22.41
C ARG A 38 16.89 -2.48 22.91
N LYS A 39 16.18 -1.78 22.02
CA LYS A 39 15.04 -0.92 22.38
C LYS A 39 13.81 -1.74 22.75
N VAL A 40 13.57 -2.89 22.11
CA VAL A 40 12.50 -3.85 22.49
C VAL A 40 12.83 -4.60 23.80
N GLY A 41 14.12 -4.75 24.14
CA GLY A 41 14.56 -5.52 25.31
C GLY A 41 14.63 -7.03 25.08
N VAL A 42 14.96 -7.46 23.86
CA VAL A 42 15.07 -8.89 23.47
C VAL A 42 16.47 -9.22 22.95
N SER A 43 16.79 -10.51 22.84
CA SER A 43 18.04 -10.96 22.23
C SER A 43 17.96 -10.94 20.70
N GLN A 44 19.10 -10.88 20.01
CA GLN A 44 19.13 -11.06 18.55
C GLN A 44 18.57 -12.42 18.13
N GLY A 45 18.87 -13.51 18.85
CA GLY A 45 18.29 -14.82 18.58
C GLY A 45 16.76 -14.82 18.66
N THR A 46 16.18 -14.06 19.60
CA THR A 46 14.73 -13.86 19.66
C THR A 46 14.19 -13.14 18.44
N PHE A 47 14.88 -12.11 17.94
CA PHE A 47 14.49 -11.41 16.72
C PHE A 47 14.48 -12.33 15.50
N TYR A 48 15.53 -13.15 15.34
CA TYR A 48 15.65 -14.07 14.21
C TYR A 48 14.65 -15.23 14.23
N ASN A 49 13.95 -15.45 15.35
CA ASN A 49 12.79 -16.34 15.38
C ASN A 49 11.55 -15.76 14.68
N TYR A 50 11.47 -14.43 14.51
CA TYR A 50 10.34 -13.74 13.90
C TYR A 50 10.66 -13.16 12.51
N PHE A 51 11.89 -12.70 12.29
CA PHE A 51 12.31 -12.00 11.07
C PHE A 51 13.69 -12.45 10.63
N GLN A 52 13.90 -12.74 9.35
CA GLN A 52 15.22 -13.14 8.85
C GLN A 52 16.13 -11.93 8.62
N SER A 53 15.55 -10.74 8.50
CA SER A 53 16.29 -9.53 8.16
C SER A 53 15.61 -8.25 8.66
N LYS A 54 16.32 -7.11 8.59
CA LYS A 54 15.72 -5.77 8.74
C LYS A 54 14.70 -5.49 7.63
N GLU A 55 14.93 -6.09 6.46
CA GLU A 55 14.06 -5.99 5.29
C GLU A 55 12.68 -6.61 5.56
N ASP A 56 12.65 -7.79 6.17
CA ASP A 56 11.43 -8.51 6.54
C ASP A 56 10.61 -7.74 7.56
N VAL A 57 11.27 -7.05 8.49
CA VAL A 57 10.60 -6.20 9.50
C VAL A 57 9.86 -5.06 8.81
N LEU A 58 10.51 -4.41 7.83
CA LEU A 58 9.85 -3.36 7.06
C LEU A 58 8.66 -3.93 6.29
N ASN A 59 8.85 -5.02 5.54
CA ASN A 59 7.77 -5.62 4.74
C ASN A 59 6.56 -5.95 5.62
N ALA A 60 6.79 -6.61 6.76
CA ALA A 60 5.73 -6.95 7.71
C ALA A 60 5.09 -5.73 8.38
N ALA A 61 5.84 -4.63 8.57
CA ALA A 61 5.27 -3.38 9.06
C ALA A 61 4.36 -2.74 8.01
N CYS A 62 4.79 -2.72 6.75
CA CYS A 62 3.99 -2.22 5.64
C CYS A 62 2.71 -3.04 5.44
N GLU A 63 2.81 -4.38 5.45
CA GLU A 63 1.66 -5.30 5.39
C GLU A 63 0.67 -5.03 6.54
N ARG A 64 1.18 -4.81 7.76
CA ARG A 64 0.33 -4.49 8.91
C ARG A 64 -0.43 -3.18 8.72
N THR A 65 0.20 -2.15 8.18
CA THR A 65 -0.45 -0.87 7.86
C THR A 65 -1.49 -1.05 6.75
N LEU A 66 -1.19 -1.82 5.71
CA LEU A 66 -2.12 -2.06 4.61
C LEU A 66 -3.33 -2.90 5.01
N ALA A 67 -3.23 -3.76 6.03
CA ALA A 67 -4.29 -4.71 6.40
C ALA A 67 -5.66 -4.03 6.61
N THR A 68 -5.73 -2.95 7.37
CA THR A 68 -6.98 -2.19 7.61
C THR A 68 -7.55 -1.63 6.30
N ARG A 69 -6.69 -1.11 5.42
CA ARG A 69 -7.12 -0.58 4.13
C ARG A 69 -7.60 -1.68 3.20
N LEU A 70 -6.94 -2.84 3.19
CA LEU A 70 -7.34 -4.00 2.38
C LEU A 70 -8.69 -4.56 2.82
N GLU A 71 -9.01 -4.54 4.12
CA GLU A 71 -10.33 -4.92 4.62
C GLU A 71 -11.43 -4.01 4.05
N ALA A 72 -11.22 -2.69 4.09
CA ALA A 72 -12.15 -1.71 3.51
C ALA A 72 -12.31 -1.92 1.99
N ILE A 73 -11.21 -2.18 1.28
CA ILE A 73 -11.22 -2.46 -0.16
C ILE A 73 -11.97 -3.76 -0.44
N ASN A 74 -11.79 -4.81 0.37
CA ASN A 74 -12.51 -6.06 0.18
C ASN A 74 -14.04 -5.85 0.29
N HIS A 75 -14.49 -5.09 1.30
CA HIS A 75 -15.90 -4.72 1.42
C HIS A 75 -16.43 -3.93 0.22
N LEU A 76 -15.63 -3.01 -0.33
CA LEU A 76 -15.99 -2.24 -1.51
C LEU A 76 -16.09 -3.13 -2.76
N VAL A 77 -15.15 -4.06 -2.94
CA VAL A 77 -15.11 -5.00 -4.07
C VAL A 77 -16.33 -5.91 -4.06
N ASP A 78 -16.76 -6.37 -2.89
CA ASP A 78 -17.92 -7.25 -2.72
C ASP A 78 -19.27 -6.50 -2.73
N ASN A 79 -19.27 -5.16 -2.84
CA ASN A 79 -20.50 -4.39 -2.91
C ASN A 79 -21.21 -4.56 -4.27
N CYS A 80 -22.36 -5.24 -4.28
CA CYS A 80 -23.14 -5.51 -5.49
C CYS A 80 -23.96 -4.31 -6.01
N GLU A 81 -24.10 -3.24 -5.23
CA GLU A 81 -24.84 -2.03 -5.64
C GLU A 81 -24.01 -1.09 -6.50
N LEU A 82 -22.68 -1.29 -6.54
CA LEU A 82 -21.75 -0.42 -7.26
C LEU A 82 -21.28 -1.07 -8.56
N SER A 83 -21.17 -0.25 -9.60
CA SER A 83 -20.54 -0.66 -10.86
C SER A 83 -19.04 -0.88 -10.69
N ALA A 84 -18.42 -1.61 -11.61
CA ALA A 84 -16.97 -1.85 -11.57
C ALA A 84 -16.21 -0.52 -11.67
N ARG A 85 -16.71 0.42 -12.48
CA ARG A 85 -16.15 1.78 -12.57
C ARG A 85 -16.21 2.51 -11.24
N GLU A 86 -17.36 2.52 -10.57
CA GLU A 86 -17.52 3.21 -9.29
C GLU A 86 -16.55 2.67 -8.23
N LYS A 87 -16.34 1.35 -8.21
CA LYS A 87 -15.35 0.70 -7.34
C LYS A 87 -13.93 1.18 -7.63
N LEU A 88 -13.51 1.20 -8.91
CA LEU A 88 -12.18 1.70 -9.30
C LEU A 88 -11.97 3.16 -8.88
N ILE A 89 -12.95 4.02 -9.16
CA ILE A 89 -12.89 5.44 -8.80
C ILE A 89 -12.71 5.60 -7.30
N ARG A 90 -13.53 4.91 -6.48
CA ARG A 90 -13.40 4.97 -5.01
C ARG A 90 -12.04 4.48 -4.55
N ILE A 91 -11.55 3.33 -5.03
CA ILE A 91 -10.22 2.84 -4.64
C ILE A 91 -9.12 3.85 -4.96
N PHE A 92 -9.15 4.49 -6.13
CA PHE A 92 -8.10 5.42 -6.54
C PHE A 92 -8.26 6.83 -5.96
N MET A 93 -9.48 7.29 -5.69
CA MET A 93 -9.75 8.64 -5.17
C MET A 93 -9.76 8.70 -3.65
N ASP A 94 -10.21 7.63 -2.99
CA ASP A 94 -10.20 7.45 -1.54
C ASP A 94 -8.88 6.81 -1.04
N ALA A 95 -7.92 6.61 -1.94
CA ALA A 95 -6.54 6.22 -1.61
C ALA A 95 -5.77 7.26 -0.77
N THR A 96 -6.37 8.42 -0.49
CA THR A 96 -5.84 9.36 0.50
C THR A 96 -5.85 8.66 1.87
N PRO A 97 -4.71 8.62 2.59
CA PRO A 97 -4.64 7.97 3.90
C PRO A 97 -5.75 8.51 4.81
N ASN A 98 -6.39 7.63 5.57
CA ASN A 98 -7.16 8.05 6.73
C ASN A 98 -6.20 8.72 7.73
N GLU A 99 -6.71 9.61 8.61
CA GLU A 99 -5.93 10.32 9.64
C GLU A 99 -5.03 9.39 10.50
N GLN A 100 -5.36 8.10 10.60
CA GLN A 100 -4.58 7.10 11.33
C GLN A 100 -3.34 6.57 10.60
N ASP A 101 -3.31 6.66 9.27
CA ASP A 101 -2.19 6.22 8.42
C ASP A 101 -1.32 7.40 7.96
N GLU A 102 -1.74 8.64 8.25
CA GLU A 102 -1.08 9.87 7.82
C GLU A 102 0.37 9.95 8.33
N ASP A 103 0.63 9.57 9.59
CA ASP A 103 1.98 9.57 10.17
C ASP A 103 2.97 8.59 9.48
N VAL A 104 2.48 7.41 9.09
CA VAL A 104 3.31 6.40 8.40
C VAL A 104 3.49 6.80 6.94
N PHE A 105 2.42 7.28 6.30
CA PHE A 105 2.44 7.74 4.92
C PHE A 105 3.35 8.96 4.76
N GLU A 106 3.19 10.00 5.59
CA GLU A 106 4.01 11.21 5.56
C GLU A 106 5.49 10.89 5.83
N TYR A 107 5.78 9.97 6.76
CA TYR A 107 7.16 9.52 6.97
C TYR A 107 7.74 8.81 5.75
N LEU A 108 7.02 7.84 5.16
CA LEU A 108 7.52 7.08 4.02
C LEU A 108 7.81 7.98 2.80
N HIS A 109 7.03 9.04 2.63
CA HIS A 109 7.16 9.98 1.50
C HIS A 109 8.21 11.08 1.72
N LYS A 110 8.94 11.10 2.85
CA LYS A 110 10.08 12.01 3.03
C LYS A 110 11.19 11.66 2.03
N GLU A 111 11.81 12.68 1.43
CA GLU A 111 12.87 12.52 0.42
C GLU A 111 14.04 11.65 0.92
N SER A 112 14.38 11.74 2.21
CA SER A 112 15.39 10.92 2.87
C SER A 112 15.06 9.41 2.91
N ASN A 113 13.83 9.04 2.60
CA ASN A 113 13.29 7.69 2.71
C ASN A 113 12.89 7.10 1.35
N SER A 114 13.41 7.62 0.24
CA SER A 114 13.09 7.17 -1.13
C SER A 114 13.12 5.64 -1.32
N THR A 115 14.09 4.94 -0.73
CA THR A 115 14.15 3.46 -0.76
C THR A 115 12.96 2.81 -0.05
N LEU A 116 12.55 3.33 1.11
CA LEU A 116 11.37 2.87 1.83
C LEU A 116 10.10 3.15 1.03
N HIS A 117 10.03 4.34 0.43
CA HIS A 117 8.91 4.76 -0.41
C HIS A 117 8.70 3.82 -1.60
N GLN A 118 9.78 3.53 -2.33
CA GLN A 118 9.74 2.58 -3.45
C GLN A 118 9.26 1.19 -3.01
N ARG A 119 9.74 0.70 -1.86
CA ARG A 119 9.33 -0.61 -1.34
C ARG A 119 7.87 -0.60 -0.90
N TRP A 120 7.40 0.47 -0.28
CA TRP A 120 6.00 0.66 0.06
C TRP A 120 5.10 0.56 -1.18
N ILE A 121 5.41 1.33 -2.23
CA ILE A 121 4.64 1.33 -3.48
C ILE A 121 4.56 -0.10 -4.06
N VAL A 122 5.67 -0.84 -4.07
CA VAL A 122 5.69 -2.22 -4.58
C VAL A 122 4.82 -3.16 -3.74
N ILE A 123 4.88 -3.06 -2.41
CA ILE A 123 4.06 -3.89 -1.51
C ILE A 123 2.58 -3.54 -1.70
N GLU A 124 2.24 -2.26 -1.75
CA GLU A 124 0.87 -1.78 -1.95
C GLU A 124 0.31 -2.25 -3.29
N ILE A 125 1.05 -2.07 -4.39
CA ILE A 125 0.63 -2.53 -5.71
C ILE A 125 0.38 -4.04 -5.69
N ASN A 126 1.32 -4.84 -5.19
CA ASN A 126 1.17 -6.30 -5.14
C ASN A 126 -0.04 -6.73 -4.31
N ALA A 127 -0.31 -6.04 -3.20
CA ALA A 127 -1.47 -6.30 -2.35
C ALA A 127 -2.80 -5.92 -3.04
N LEU A 128 -2.80 -4.86 -3.87
CA LEU A 128 -4.01 -4.36 -4.54
C LEU A 128 -4.33 -5.06 -5.86
N ILE A 129 -3.33 -5.62 -6.57
CA ILE A 129 -3.51 -6.28 -7.87
C ILE A 129 -4.71 -7.25 -7.88
N PRO A 130 -4.88 -8.18 -6.91
CA PRO A 130 -5.98 -9.14 -6.93
C PRO A 130 -7.37 -8.46 -6.93
N TYR A 131 -7.52 -7.37 -6.18
CA TYR A 131 -8.77 -6.62 -6.07
C TYR A 131 -9.08 -5.85 -7.35
N ILE A 132 -8.08 -5.16 -7.91
CA ILE A 132 -8.26 -4.42 -9.17
C ILE A 132 -8.58 -5.40 -10.31
N LYS A 133 -7.91 -6.56 -10.37
CA LYS A 133 -8.25 -7.62 -11.34
C LYS A 133 -9.69 -8.08 -11.21
N LYS A 134 -10.16 -8.36 -9.99
CA LYS A 134 -11.55 -8.79 -9.74
C LYS A 134 -12.56 -7.74 -10.21
N ILE A 135 -12.29 -6.45 -9.96
CA ILE A 135 -13.18 -5.36 -10.38
C ILE A 135 -13.20 -5.22 -11.92
N VAL A 136 -12.03 -5.20 -12.57
CA VAL A 136 -11.97 -5.07 -14.03
C VAL A 136 -12.60 -6.28 -14.72
N GLN A 137 -12.41 -7.48 -14.16
CA GLN A 137 -13.06 -8.70 -14.64
C GLN A 137 -14.59 -8.61 -14.52
N GLN A 138 -15.10 -8.17 -13.36
CA GLN A 138 -16.53 -7.90 -13.18
C GLN A 138 -17.05 -6.96 -14.27
N GLY A 139 -16.41 -5.81 -14.49
CA GLY A 139 -16.87 -4.86 -15.50
C GLY A 139 -16.82 -5.40 -16.93
N ALA A 140 -15.89 -6.32 -17.23
CA ALA A 140 -15.86 -7.01 -18.53
C ALA A 140 -17.03 -8.00 -18.68
N GLU A 141 -17.36 -8.74 -17.62
CA GLU A 141 -18.47 -9.71 -17.59
C GLU A 141 -19.84 -9.02 -17.66
N ASP A 142 -19.99 -7.91 -16.95
CA ASP A 142 -21.21 -7.08 -16.93
C ASP A 142 -21.40 -6.27 -18.22
N GLY A 143 -20.42 -6.29 -19.13
CA GLY A 143 -20.42 -5.52 -20.38
C GLY A 143 -20.18 -4.02 -20.19
N GLU A 144 -19.83 -3.58 -18.98
CA GLU A 144 -19.44 -2.20 -18.65
C GLU A 144 -18.10 -1.82 -19.31
N PHE A 145 -17.17 -2.77 -19.39
CA PHE A 145 -15.84 -2.59 -20.00
C PHE A 145 -15.71 -3.44 -21.26
N LEU A 146 -15.49 -2.78 -22.40
CA LEU A 146 -15.14 -3.43 -23.66
C LEU A 146 -13.63 -3.61 -23.73
N VAL A 147 -13.09 -4.49 -22.90
CA VAL A 147 -11.64 -4.65 -22.69
C VAL A 147 -11.13 -5.98 -23.22
N GLN A 148 -9.95 -5.95 -23.87
CA GLN A 148 -9.15 -7.16 -24.12
C GLN A 148 -8.06 -7.28 -23.06
N GLN A 149 -7.76 -8.51 -22.64
CA GLN A 149 -6.74 -8.78 -21.61
C GLN A 149 -7.01 -8.00 -20.30
N PRO A 150 -8.20 -8.18 -19.68
CA PRO A 150 -8.65 -7.39 -18.53
C PRO A 150 -7.63 -7.39 -17.39
N GLU A 151 -7.00 -8.53 -17.09
CA GLU A 151 -6.01 -8.65 -16.03
C GLU A 151 -4.76 -7.79 -16.26
N LEU A 152 -4.20 -7.80 -17.48
CA LEU A 152 -2.99 -7.03 -17.78
C LEU A 152 -3.29 -5.53 -17.80
N LYS A 153 -4.48 -5.13 -18.26
CA LYS A 153 -4.91 -3.73 -18.19
C LYS A 153 -5.19 -3.28 -16.76
N ALA A 154 -5.72 -4.16 -15.90
CA ALA A 154 -5.89 -3.90 -14.48
C ALA A 154 -4.53 -3.63 -13.79
N GLU A 155 -3.53 -4.48 -14.03
CA GLU A 155 -2.17 -4.28 -13.53
C GLU A 155 -1.57 -2.96 -14.03
N PHE A 156 -1.65 -2.70 -15.35
CA PHE A 156 -1.13 -1.47 -15.93
C PHE A 156 -1.81 -0.21 -15.37
N LEU A 157 -3.14 -0.24 -15.21
CA LEU A 157 -3.91 0.84 -14.62
C LEU A 157 -3.46 1.13 -13.19
N LEU A 158 -3.37 0.09 -12.35
CA LEU A 158 -2.96 0.23 -10.96
C LEU A 158 -1.55 0.81 -10.84
N VAL A 159 -0.58 0.27 -11.58
CA VAL A 159 0.81 0.77 -11.58
C VAL A 159 0.83 2.23 -12.06
N GLY A 160 0.14 2.53 -13.16
CA GLY A 160 0.06 3.87 -13.71
C GLY A 160 -0.49 4.88 -12.70
N VAL A 161 -1.62 4.57 -12.08
CA VAL A 161 -2.27 5.45 -11.10
C VAL A 161 -1.42 5.59 -9.83
N ALA A 162 -0.86 4.48 -9.33
CA ALA A 162 -0.05 4.46 -8.11
C ALA A 162 1.13 5.43 -8.21
N PHE A 163 1.84 5.48 -9.34
CA PHE A 163 2.93 6.44 -9.54
C PHE A 163 2.45 7.83 -9.95
N TRP A 164 1.45 7.92 -10.83
CA TRP A 164 1.06 9.20 -11.43
C TRP A 164 0.43 10.18 -10.42
N LEU A 165 -0.24 9.64 -9.40
CA LEU A 165 -0.82 10.41 -8.28
C LEU A 165 0.11 10.50 -7.06
N ASP A 166 1.30 9.91 -7.11
CA ASP A 166 2.24 9.94 -5.99
C ASP A 166 2.97 11.28 -5.89
N ARG A 167 2.68 12.02 -4.80
CA ARG A 167 3.31 13.32 -4.52
C ARG A 167 4.71 13.22 -3.87
N GLY A 168 5.11 12.03 -3.44
CA GLY A 168 6.48 11.72 -3.01
C GLY A 168 7.41 11.39 -4.18
N VAL A 169 6.86 10.92 -5.30
CA VAL A 169 7.60 10.70 -6.56
C VAL A 169 7.63 11.97 -7.41
N PHE A 170 6.51 12.68 -7.51
CA PHE A 170 6.39 13.88 -8.34
C PHE A 170 5.96 15.10 -7.53
N THR A 171 6.64 16.22 -7.74
CA THR A 171 6.37 17.48 -7.05
C THR A 171 5.30 18.31 -7.76
N TRP A 172 4.08 17.78 -7.83
CA TRP A 172 2.94 18.49 -8.41
C TRP A 172 2.48 19.64 -7.51
N SER A 173 2.12 20.78 -8.11
CA SER A 173 1.27 21.75 -7.44
C SER A 173 -0.11 21.15 -7.13
N GLU A 174 -0.83 21.77 -6.19
CA GLU A 174 -2.19 21.32 -5.85
C GLU A 174 -3.11 21.30 -7.07
N GLN A 175 -3.03 22.34 -7.92
CA GLN A 175 -3.79 22.42 -9.16
C GLN A 175 -3.43 21.27 -10.12
N GLU A 176 -2.15 21.02 -10.35
CA GLU A 176 -1.68 19.92 -11.22
C GLU A 176 -2.12 18.54 -10.70
N TYR A 177 -2.11 18.35 -9.39
CA TYR A 177 -2.58 17.12 -8.76
C TYR A 177 -4.09 16.92 -8.97
N LEU A 178 -4.89 17.98 -8.77
CA LEU A 178 -6.34 17.97 -9.04
C LEU A 178 -6.65 17.68 -10.51
N GLU A 179 -5.91 18.28 -11.45
CA GLU A 179 -6.07 18.02 -12.88
C GLU A 179 -5.88 16.52 -13.21
N ARG A 180 -4.89 15.87 -12.61
CA ARG A 180 -4.65 14.41 -12.78
C ARG A 180 -5.76 13.57 -12.17
N LYS A 181 -6.20 13.90 -10.94
CA LYS A 181 -7.34 13.23 -10.31
C LYS A 181 -8.59 13.33 -11.17
N ASN A 182 -8.86 14.49 -11.75
CA ASN A 182 -10.03 14.71 -12.61
C ASN A 182 -9.92 13.95 -13.95
N ALA A 183 -8.71 13.82 -14.50
CA ALA A 183 -8.47 13.09 -15.74
C ALA A 183 -8.56 11.57 -15.60
N LEU A 184 -8.55 11.02 -14.38
CA LEU A 184 -8.57 9.59 -14.12
C LEU A 184 -9.77 8.87 -14.77
N ASN A 185 -10.96 9.47 -14.72
CA ASN A 185 -12.16 8.90 -15.34
C ASN A 185 -11.96 8.66 -16.85
N GLY A 186 -11.42 9.65 -17.55
CA GLY A 186 -11.16 9.54 -18.99
C GLY A 186 -10.08 8.52 -19.33
N ILE A 187 -9.09 8.33 -18.44
CA ILE A 187 -8.04 7.32 -18.63
C ILE A 187 -8.59 5.91 -18.40
N ILE A 188 -9.42 5.71 -17.37
CA ILE A 188 -10.13 4.45 -17.15
C ILE A 188 -10.97 4.11 -18.39
N ASP A 189 -11.68 5.08 -18.95
CA ASP A 189 -12.44 4.91 -20.19
C ASP A 189 -11.55 4.50 -21.35
N GLN A 190 -10.48 5.23 -21.65
CA GLN A 190 -9.61 4.91 -22.78
C GLN A 190 -8.95 3.54 -22.65
N LEU A 191 -8.61 3.14 -21.42
CA LEU A 191 -7.92 1.89 -21.17
C LEU A 191 -8.88 0.69 -21.13
N LEU A 192 -10.06 0.82 -20.51
CA LEU A 192 -10.98 -0.28 -20.25
C LEU A 192 -12.21 -0.31 -21.17
N ALA A 193 -12.63 0.82 -21.72
CA ALA A 193 -13.62 0.87 -22.78
C ALA A 193 -12.89 1.02 -24.12
N ALA A 194 -12.96 0.01 -24.99
CA ALA A 194 -12.45 0.15 -26.35
C ALA A 194 -12.98 1.45 -26.96
N ASN A 195 -12.08 2.35 -27.38
CA ASN A 195 -12.44 3.48 -28.22
C ASN A 195 -13.25 2.92 -29.38
N LYS A 196 -14.54 3.28 -29.46
CA LYS A 196 -15.32 3.03 -30.66
C LYS A 196 -14.62 3.78 -31.79
N GLN A 197 -13.83 3.06 -32.59
CA GLN A 197 -13.40 3.53 -33.90
C GLN A 197 -14.62 3.67 -34.81
#